data_AF-A0A4Q7ZU78-F1
#
_entry.id   AF-A0A4Q7ZU78-F1
#
_cell.length_a   1.000
_cell.length_b   1.000
_cell.length_c   1.000
_cell.angle_alpha   90.00
_cell.angle_beta   90.00
_cell.angle_gamma   90.00
#
_symmetry.space_group_name_H-M   'P 1'
#
loop_
_entity.id
_entity.type
_entity.pdbx_description
1 polymer ?
#
loop_
_entity_poly.entity_id
_entity_poly.type
_entity_poly.pdbx_seq_one_letter_code
_entity_poly.pdbx_strand_id
1 'polypeptide(L)'
;MAIVLPLLLLLLFGIIDFGRALNAQITLTEAAREGARATAMGLDGRARVTSAAGQVNVSSVQVTLCGTDLTRDAVVQVSTAFRPVTPVGSLMTLFGGRSDGSFTITARGVMPCVG
;
A
#
# COMPACT_ATOMS: atom_id res chain seq x y z
N MET A 1 6.78 -39.89 1.92
CA MET A 1 6.31 -38.66 1.24
C MET A 1 5.59 -37.74 2.23
N ALA A 2 6.31 -37.08 3.14
CA ALA A 2 5.70 -36.18 4.14
C ALA A 2 6.01 -34.70 3.89
N ILE A 3 7.05 -34.39 3.11
CA ILE A 3 7.55 -33.03 2.86
C ILE A 3 6.78 -32.32 1.71
N VAL A 4 6.13 -33.08 0.83
CA VAL A 4 5.43 -32.52 -0.33
C VAL A 4 4.20 -31.72 0.08
N LEU A 5 3.42 -32.21 1.06
CA LEU A 5 2.24 -31.53 1.59
C LEU A 5 2.56 -30.15 2.21
N PRO A 6 3.50 -30.01 3.16
CA PRO A 6 3.83 -28.71 3.73
C PRO A 6 4.45 -27.76 2.71
N LEU A 7 5.20 -28.27 1.73
CA LEU A 7 5.74 -27.45 0.63
C LEU A 7 4.61 -26.87 -0.25
N LEU A 8 3.62 -27.69 -0.61
CA LEU A 8 2.47 -27.25 -1.39
C LEU A 8 1.60 -26.23 -0.64
N LEU A 9 1.40 -26.42 0.67
CA LEU A 9 0.65 -25.46 1.50
C LEU A 9 1.39 -24.13 1.62
N LEU A 10 2.71 -24.16 1.80
CA LEU A 10 3.52 -22.93 1.85
C LEU A 10 3.47 -22.17 0.53
N LEU A 11 3.56 -22.88 -0.61
CA LEU A 11 3.41 -22.28 -1.93
C LEU A 11 2.02 -21.65 -2.11
N LEU A 12 0.96 -22.37 -1.75
CA LEU A 12 -0.41 -21.90 -1.88
C LEU A 12 -0.67 -20.65 -1.03
N PHE A 13 -0.24 -20.67 0.23
CA PHE A 13 -0.37 -19.51 1.11
C PHE A 13 0.44 -18.31 0.62
N GLY A 14 1.65 -18.54 0.12
CA GLY A 14 2.47 -17.50 -0.51
C GLY A 14 1.76 -16.83 -1.69
N ILE A 15 1.13 -17.60 -2.57
CA ILE A 15 0.39 -17.06 -3.73
C ILE A 15 -0.83 -16.23 -3.29
N ILE A 16 -1.57 -16.70 -2.27
CA ILE A 16 -2.75 -16.01 -1.76
C ILE A 16 -2.38 -14.64 -1.18
N ASP A 17 -1.36 -14.58 -0.33
CA ASP A 17 -0.92 -13.32 0.28
C ASP A 17 -0.26 -12.40 -0.74
N PHE A 18 0.49 -12.95 -1.71
CA PHE A 18 1.03 -12.17 -2.81
C PHE A 18 -0.08 -11.52 -3.65
N GLY A 19 -1.14 -12.26 -3.98
CA GLY A 19 -2.28 -11.71 -4.71
C GLY A 19 -2.99 -10.57 -3.95
N ARG A 20 -3.18 -10.73 -2.64
CA ARG A 20 -3.74 -9.65 -1.79
C ARG A 20 -2.81 -8.44 -1.70
N ALA A 21 -1.50 -8.67 -1.56
CA ALA A 21 -0.51 -7.59 -1.46
C ALA A 21 -0.47 -6.79 -2.76
N LEU A 22 -0.50 -7.47 -3.92
CA LEU A 22 -0.53 -6.83 -5.22
C LEU A 22 -1.81 -6.00 -5.41
N ASN A 23 -2.97 -6.54 -5.03
CA ASN A 23 -4.23 -5.79 -5.09
C ASN A 23 -4.14 -4.51 -4.24
N ALA A 24 -3.68 -4.62 -2.99
CA ALA A 24 -3.47 -3.46 -2.12
C ALA A 24 -2.49 -2.45 -2.74
N GLN A 25 -1.41 -2.93 -3.35
CA GLN A 25 -0.44 -2.06 -4.02
C GLN A 25 -1.07 -1.28 -5.18
N ILE A 26 -1.85 -1.95 -6.03
CA ILE A 26 -2.55 -1.32 -7.16
C ILE A 26 -3.54 -0.26 -6.63
N THR A 27 -4.40 -0.63 -5.68
CA THR A 27 -5.35 0.31 -5.08
C THR A 27 -4.66 1.54 -4.48
N LEU A 28 -3.52 1.35 -3.81
CA LEU A 28 -2.76 2.45 -3.23
C LEU A 28 -2.09 3.34 -4.27
N THR A 29 -1.61 2.77 -5.38
CA THR A 29 -1.05 3.57 -6.48
C THR A 29 -2.10 4.43 -7.15
N GLU A 30 -3.29 3.89 -7.37
CA GLU A 30 -4.42 4.66 -7.92
C GLU A 30 -4.87 5.74 -6.93
N ALA A 31 -5.02 5.40 -5.65
CA ALA A 31 -5.37 6.35 -4.61
C ALA A 31 -4.34 7.47 -4.46
N ALA A 32 -3.04 7.17 -4.56
CA ALA A 32 -1.98 8.17 -4.49
C ALA A 32 -2.00 9.12 -5.71
N ARG A 33 -2.30 8.61 -6.91
CA ARG A 33 -2.45 9.44 -8.13
C ARG A 33 -3.68 10.33 -8.07
N GLU A 34 -4.82 9.80 -7.62
CA GLU A 34 -6.04 10.58 -7.43
C GLU A 34 -5.86 11.64 -6.32
N GLY A 35 -5.13 11.29 -5.26
CA GLY A 35 -4.68 12.23 -4.23
C GLY A 35 -3.82 13.35 -4.79
N ALA A 36 -2.82 13.01 -5.61
CA ALA A 36 -1.94 13.98 -6.26
C ALA A 36 -2.72 14.93 -7.18
N ARG A 37 -3.71 14.41 -7.91
CA ARG A 37 -4.61 15.22 -8.75
C ARG A 37 -5.41 16.21 -7.93
N ALA A 38 -6.03 15.74 -6.85
CA ALA A 38 -6.81 16.59 -5.97
C ALA A 38 -5.94 17.71 -5.38
N THR A 39 -4.71 17.39 -4.96
CA THR A 39 -3.77 18.38 -4.41
C THR A 39 -3.27 19.38 -5.43
N ALA A 40 -3.08 18.97 -6.69
CA ALA A 40 -2.74 19.89 -7.78
C ALA A 40 -3.87 20.91 -8.04
N MET A 41 -5.13 20.51 -7.82
CA MET A 41 -6.30 21.38 -7.91
C MET A 41 -6.59 22.20 -6.63
N GLY A 42 -5.74 22.12 -5.61
CA GLY A 42 -5.93 22.80 -4.32
C GLY A 42 -6.99 22.18 -3.41
N LEU A 43 -7.42 20.94 -3.69
CA LEU A 43 -8.34 20.17 -2.83
C LEU A 43 -7.55 19.35 -1.79
N ASP A 44 -8.24 18.86 -0.77
CA ASP A 44 -7.64 17.96 0.22
C ASP A 44 -7.34 16.57 -0.36
N GLY A 45 -6.08 16.37 -0.77
CA GLY A 45 -5.59 15.08 -1.27
C GLY A 45 -5.66 13.97 -0.23
N ARG A 46 -5.60 14.27 1.08
CA ARG A 46 -5.67 13.22 2.11
C ARG A 46 -7.06 12.58 2.12
N ALA A 47 -8.11 13.40 2.13
CA ALA A 47 -9.49 12.92 2.03
C ALA A 47 -9.71 12.10 0.75
N ARG A 48 -9.16 12.55 -0.39
CA ARG A 48 -9.29 11.83 -1.67
C ARG A 48 -8.56 10.49 -1.67
N VAL A 49 -7.32 10.45 -1.15
CA VAL A 49 -6.59 9.19 -0.94
C VAL A 49 -7.42 8.23 -0.09
N THR A 50 -7.96 8.68 1.05
CA THR A 50 -8.72 7.78 1.94
C THR A 50 -10.01 7.28 1.29
N SER A 51 -10.68 8.10 0.48
CA SER A 51 -11.87 7.68 -0.27
C SER A 51 -11.54 6.70 -1.41
N ALA A 52 -10.41 6.91 -2.11
CA ALA A 52 -9.96 6.08 -3.21
C ALA A 52 -9.31 4.76 -2.73
N ALA A 53 -8.72 4.74 -1.54
CA ALA A 53 -8.13 3.55 -0.93
C ALA A 53 -9.19 2.50 -0.51
N GLY A 54 -10.45 2.90 -0.35
CA GLY A 54 -11.58 2.01 -0.09
C GLY A 54 -11.37 1.14 1.15
N GLN A 55 -11.21 -0.18 0.96
CA GLN A 55 -11.04 -1.16 2.04
C GLN A 55 -9.58 -1.30 2.52
N VAL A 56 -8.62 -0.60 1.91
CA VAL A 56 -7.22 -0.67 2.32
C VAL A 56 -6.97 0.30 3.47
N ASN A 57 -6.59 -0.24 4.63
CA ASN A 57 -6.26 0.57 5.81
C ASN A 57 -4.99 1.39 5.59
N VAL A 58 -5.15 2.71 5.45
CA VAL A 58 -4.04 3.64 5.26
C VAL A 58 -3.41 3.99 6.61
N SER A 59 -2.11 3.70 6.78
CA SER A 59 -1.39 3.98 8.02
C SER A 59 -0.84 5.40 8.07
N SER A 60 -0.40 5.93 6.92
CA SER A 60 0.01 7.33 6.83
C SER A 60 -0.18 7.86 5.40
N VAL A 61 -0.50 9.16 5.33
CA VAL A 61 -0.54 9.92 4.08
C VAL A 61 0.36 11.14 4.25
N GLN A 62 1.34 11.29 3.37
CA GLN A 62 2.14 12.50 3.26
C GLN A 62 1.74 13.23 1.99
N VAL A 63 1.40 14.50 2.12
CA VAL A 63 0.96 15.34 1.01
C VAL A 63 1.90 16.53 0.92
N THR A 64 2.48 16.71 -0.26
CA THR A 64 3.27 17.90 -0.61
C THR A 64 2.38 18.77 -1.49
N LEU A 65 2.01 19.93 -0.97
CA LEU A 65 1.11 20.88 -1.64
C LEU A 65 1.85 21.69 -2.70
N CYS A 66 1.11 22.06 -3.74
CA CYS A 66 1.46 23.17 -4.62
C CYS A 66 1.30 24.46 -3.80
N GLY A 67 2.41 25.06 -3.38
CA GLY A 67 2.37 26.39 -2.76
C GLY A 67 2.04 27.46 -3.81
N THR A 68 2.69 28.61 -3.72
CA THR A 68 2.59 29.67 -4.75
C THR A 68 3.36 29.33 -6.03
N ASP A 69 4.22 28.31 -5.99
CA ASP A 69 5.05 27.88 -7.12
C ASP A 69 4.33 26.82 -7.96
N LEU A 70 3.76 27.24 -9.08
CA LEU A 70 3.12 26.36 -10.07
C LEU A 70 4.11 25.49 -10.87
N THR A 71 5.42 25.71 -10.70
CA THR A 71 6.49 24.90 -11.33
C THR A 71 6.86 23.66 -10.51
N ARG A 72 6.25 23.46 -9.35
CA ARG A 72 6.46 22.28 -8.49
C ARG A 72 5.52 21.14 -8.90
N ASP A 73 5.82 19.95 -8.38
CA ASP A 73 4.95 18.78 -8.49
C ASP A 73 4.18 18.58 -7.17
N ALA A 74 2.88 18.31 -7.28
CA ALA A 74 2.10 17.75 -6.19
C ALA A 74 2.53 16.30 -5.96
N VAL A 75 3.04 16.00 -4.77
CA VAL A 75 3.50 14.64 -4.41
C VAL A 75 2.63 14.11 -3.29
N VAL A 76 2.04 12.93 -3.48
CA VAL A 76 1.29 12.23 -2.45
C VAL A 76 1.91 10.87 -2.22
N GLN A 77 2.32 10.61 -0.99
CA GLN A 77 2.86 9.32 -0.56
C GLN A 77 1.90 8.68 0.43
N VAL A 78 1.57 7.42 0.19
CA VAL A 78 0.61 6.67 0.98
C VAL A 78 1.32 5.42 1.49
N SER A 79 1.30 5.19 2.79
CA SER A 79 1.82 3.97 3.40
C SER A 79 0.70 3.16 4.04
N THR A 80 0.79 1.85 3.97
CA THR A 80 -0.13 0.93 4.65
C THR A 80 0.66 -0.20 5.30
N ALA A 81 0.15 -0.71 6.41
CA ALA A 81 0.66 -1.94 7.01
C ALA A 81 -0.11 -3.12 6.41
N PHE A 82 0.54 -3.90 5.55
CA PHE A 82 -0.05 -5.12 5.03
C PHE A 82 0.14 -6.25 6.05
N ARG A 83 -0.96 -6.92 6.38
CA ARG A 83 -0.95 -8.14 7.20
C ARG A 83 -1.39 -9.33 6.35
N PRO A 84 -0.57 -10.40 6.28
CA PRO A 84 -0.97 -11.62 5.62
C PRO A 84 -2.20 -12.20 6.31
N VAL A 85 -3.13 -12.74 5.50
CA VAL A 85 -4.35 -13.41 6.02
C VAL A 85 -4.06 -14.88 6.27
N THR A 86 -3.06 -15.44 5.59
CA THR A 86 -2.64 -16.81 5.86
C THR A 86 -1.80 -16.86 7.14
N PRO A 87 -1.85 -17.98 7.88
CA PRO A 87 -1.07 -18.16 9.11
C PRO A 87 0.44 -18.29 8.86
N VAL A 88 0.95 -18.00 7.65
CA VAL A 88 2.38 -18.01 7.35
C VAL A 88 3.14 -17.03 8.24
N GLY A 89 2.57 -15.87 8.57
CA GLY A 89 3.17 -14.93 9.53
C GLY A 89 3.34 -15.56 10.92
N SER A 90 2.30 -16.22 11.43
CA SER A 90 2.33 -16.94 12.72
C SER A 90 3.21 -18.20 12.70
N LEU A 91 3.37 -18.82 11.53
CA LEU A 91 4.27 -19.96 11.35
C LEU A 91 5.73 -19.48 11.32
N MET A 92 6.01 -18.35 10.69
CA MET A 92 7.34 -17.73 10.69
C MET A 92 7.78 -17.34 12.10
N THR A 93 6.89 -16.77 12.93
CA THR A 93 7.21 -16.48 14.33
C THR A 93 7.49 -17.74 15.15
N LEU A 94 6.78 -18.84 14.90
CA LEU A 94 7.02 -20.14 15.53
C LEU A 94 8.39 -20.74 15.17
N PHE A 95 8.87 -20.52 13.95
CA PHE A 95 10.19 -20.99 13.48
C PHE A 95 11.33 -19.97 13.69
N GLY A 96 11.17 -18.98 14.58
CA GLY A 96 12.24 -18.05 14.97
C GLY A 96 12.25 -16.71 14.22
N GLY A 97 11.20 -16.41 13.44
CA GLY A 97 10.95 -15.10 12.82
C GLY A 97 10.61 -14.04 13.86
N ARG A 98 11.13 -12.82 13.66
CA ARG A 98 11.01 -11.70 14.62
C ARG A 98 9.84 -10.75 14.35
N SER A 99 9.03 -11.00 13.31
CA SER A 99 7.88 -10.17 12.94
C SER A 99 6.65 -11.04 12.73
N ASP A 100 5.47 -10.50 13.03
CA ASP A 100 4.14 -11.07 12.80
C ASP A 100 3.79 -11.22 11.30
N GLY A 101 4.78 -11.14 10.42
CA GLY A 101 4.61 -11.12 8.97
C GLY A 101 4.07 -9.81 8.42
N SER A 102 3.87 -8.76 9.23
CA SER A 102 3.43 -7.47 8.71
C SER A 102 4.57 -6.73 8.01
N PHE A 103 4.27 -6.16 6.85
CA PHE A 103 5.20 -5.34 6.08
C PHE A 103 4.52 -4.07 5.57
N THR A 104 5.26 -2.97 5.56
CA THR A 104 4.72 -1.69 5.09
C THR A 104 4.84 -1.59 3.58
N ILE A 105 3.71 -1.38 2.90
CA ILE A 105 3.67 -1.08 1.47
C ILE A 105 3.52 0.43 1.30
N THR A 106 4.32 1.01 0.41
CA THR A 106 4.27 2.45 0.10
C THR A 106 3.95 2.66 -1.37
N ALA A 107 3.04 3.59 -1.66
CA ALA A 107 2.73 4.07 -3.00
C ALA A 107 3.00 5.57 -3.10
N ARG A 108 3.42 6.02 -4.29
CA ARG A 108 3.69 7.44 -4.57
C ARG A 108 2.98 7.86 -5.85
N GLY A 109 2.19 8.94 -5.75
CA GLY A 109 1.57 9.65 -6.87
C GLY A 109 2.23 11.01 -7.05
N VAL A 110 2.42 11.42 -8.30
CA VAL A 110 3.00 12.71 -8.68
C VAL A 110 2.19 13.31 -9.81
N MET A 111 1.88 14.60 -9.73
CA MET A 111 1.21 15.39 -10.76
C MET A 111 1.85 16.79 -10.82
N PRO A 112 2.04 17.38 -12.01
CA PRO A 112 2.42 18.79 -12.10
C PRO A 112 1.35 19.68 -11.46
N CYS A 113 1.76 20.77 -10.81
CA CYS A 113 0.83 21.75 -10.25
C CYS A 113 0.11 22.57 -11.34
N VAL A 114 0.68 22.60 -12.55
CA VAL A 114 0.03 23.10 -13.77
C VAL A 114 -0.82 21.98 -14.35
N GLY A 115 -2.14 22.11 -14.24
CA GLY A 115 -3.11 21.10 -14.68
C GLY A 115 -2.96 20.62 -16.12
#